data_AF-A0A2G1NWD1-F1
#
_entry.id   AF-A0A2G1NWD1-F1
#
_cell.length_a   1.000
_cell.length_b   1.000
_cell.length_c   1.000
_cell.angle_alpha   90.00
_cell.angle_beta   90.00
_cell.angle_gamma   90.00
#
_symmetry.space_group_name_H-M   'P 1'
#
loop_
_entity.id
_entity.type
_entity.pdbx_description
1 polymer ?
#
loop_
_entity_poly.entity_id
_entity_poly.type
_entity_poly.pdbx_seq_one_letter_code
_entity_poly.pdbx_strand_id
1 'polypeptide(L)'
;FTGGRVSAKEQRELGGNPDVCSVYKYYYILFMLDDSELFEMRSKCINGEIICGECKMILSEKINKYLRHHQEKRDRAKKLLDKYTITEQVDLKGLIDKRR
;
A
#
# COMPACT_ATOMS: atom_id res chain seq x y z
N PHE A 1 9.23 4.60 -9.27
CA PHE A 1 9.44 4.42 -10.73
C PHE A 1 8.49 3.33 -11.25
N THR A 2 8.31 3.20 -12.56
CA THR A 2 7.44 2.17 -13.17
C THR A 2 8.27 1.15 -13.91
N GLY A 3 7.80 -0.10 -13.96
CA GLY A 3 8.35 -1.15 -14.83
C GLY A 3 7.68 -1.27 -16.19
N GLY A 4 6.78 -0.32 -16.55
CA GLY A 4 6.21 -0.25 -17.89
C GLY A 4 7.15 0.41 -18.91
N ARG A 5 6.60 0.76 -20.07
CA ARG A 5 7.36 1.26 -21.22
C ARG A 5 7.23 2.77 -21.40
N VAL A 6 7.99 3.33 -22.35
CA VAL A 6 8.03 4.78 -22.59
C VAL A 6 6.71 5.27 -23.17
N SER A 7 6.05 4.45 -23.99
CA SER A 7 4.75 4.77 -24.57
C SER A 7 3.69 3.73 -24.24
N ALA A 8 2.42 4.16 -24.25
CA ALA A 8 1.29 3.26 -24.11
C ALA A 8 1.27 2.20 -25.21
N LYS A 9 1.58 2.59 -26.46
CA LYS A 9 1.65 1.67 -27.61
C LYS A 9 2.68 0.56 -27.37
N GLU A 10 3.90 0.92 -27.00
CA GLU A 10 4.96 -0.06 -26.70
C GLU A 10 4.57 -0.97 -25.54
N GLN A 11 3.92 -0.44 -24.51
CA GLN A 11 3.43 -1.28 -23.40
C GLN A 11 2.29 -2.22 -23.83
N ARG A 12 1.39 -1.79 -24.73
CA ARG A 12 0.35 -2.68 -25.30
C ARG A 12 0.98 -3.82 -26.10
N GLU A 13 2.04 -3.55 -26.85
CA GLU A 13 2.71 -4.53 -27.72
C GLU A 13 3.66 -5.47 -26.96
N LEU A 14 4.41 -4.96 -25.98
CA LEU A 14 5.53 -5.68 -25.35
C LEU A 14 5.32 -5.96 -23.86
N GLY A 15 4.23 -5.46 -23.27
CA GLY A 15 3.97 -5.59 -21.85
C GLY A 15 4.87 -4.74 -20.95
N GLY A 16 4.56 -4.78 -19.67
CA GLY A 16 5.37 -4.22 -18.58
C GLY A 16 6.01 -5.31 -17.69
N ASN A 17 7.01 -4.92 -16.91
CA ASN A 17 7.66 -5.76 -15.91
C ASN A 17 7.22 -5.32 -14.48
N PRO A 18 6.23 -5.99 -13.87
CA PRO A 18 5.77 -5.64 -12.52
C PRO A 18 6.79 -5.97 -11.41
N ASP A 19 7.74 -6.89 -11.62
CA ASP A 19 8.71 -7.30 -10.59
C ASP A 19 9.65 -6.16 -10.17
N VAL A 20 9.95 -5.27 -11.11
CA VAL A 20 10.75 -4.06 -10.85
C VAL A 20 9.87 -2.85 -10.52
N CYS A 21 8.54 -2.90 -10.72
CA CYS A 21 7.68 -1.72 -10.67
C CYS A 21 7.35 -1.29 -9.22
N SER A 22 7.69 -0.05 -8.84
CA SER A 22 7.31 0.47 -7.50
C SER A 22 5.79 0.59 -7.32
N VAL A 23 5.06 0.89 -8.39
CA VAL A 23 3.58 0.98 -8.35
C VAL A 23 2.97 -0.39 -8.04
N TYR A 24 3.48 -1.45 -8.67
CA TYR A 24 3.01 -2.81 -8.40
C TYR A 24 3.29 -3.25 -6.96
N LYS A 25 4.43 -2.85 -6.38
CA LYS A 25 4.74 -3.12 -4.96
C LYS A 25 3.73 -2.54 -3.98
N TYR A 26 3.11 -1.39 -4.30
CA TYR A 26 2.06 -0.82 -3.44
C TYR A 26 0.82 -1.69 -3.42
N TYR A 27 0.42 -2.24 -4.57
CA TYR A 27 -0.66 -3.22 -4.64
C TYR A 27 -0.32 -4.45 -3.79
N TYR A 28 0.85 -5.06 -4.04
CA TYR A 28 1.30 -6.28 -3.36
C TYR A 28 1.37 -6.14 -1.83
N ILE A 29 1.89 -5.03 -1.31
CA ILE A 29 2.17 -4.89 0.12
C ILE A 29 0.97 -4.32 0.89
N LEU A 30 0.18 -3.42 0.27
CA LEU A 30 -0.74 -2.55 1.01
C LEU A 30 -2.19 -2.55 0.50
N PHE A 31 -2.43 -2.67 -0.81
CA PHE A 31 -3.70 -2.26 -1.41
C PHE A 31 -4.47 -3.35 -2.17
N MET A 32 -3.93 -4.56 -2.31
CA MET A 32 -4.64 -5.75 -2.80
C MET A 32 -4.35 -6.91 -1.85
N LEU A 33 -5.31 -7.19 -0.96
CA LEU A 33 -5.22 -8.29 0.02
C LEU A 33 -5.68 -9.63 -0.56
N ASP A 34 -6.39 -9.60 -1.69
CA ASP A 34 -6.80 -10.77 -2.44
C ASP A 34 -5.74 -11.10 -3.50
N ASP A 35 -5.12 -12.26 -3.37
CA ASP A 35 -4.10 -12.74 -4.28
C ASP A 35 -4.62 -12.89 -5.72
N SER A 36 -5.93 -13.13 -5.90
CA SER A 36 -6.53 -13.25 -7.23
C SER A 36 -6.59 -11.89 -7.96
N GLU A 37 -6.99 -10.82 -7.26
CA GLU A 37 -7.00 -9.45 -7.79
C GLU A 37 -5.56 -9.01 -8.16
N LEU A 38 -4.60 -9.35 -7.30
CA LEU A 38 -3.19 -9.07 -7.53
C LEU A 38 -2.64 -9.82 -8.75
N PHE A 39 -2.94 -11.11 -8.86
CA PHE A 39 -2.52 -11.95 -9.99
C PHE A 39 -3.12 -11.44 -11.31
N GLU A 40 -4.39 -11.06 -11.30
CA GLU A 40 -5.06 -10.48 -12.47
C GLU A 40 -4.38 -9.17 -12.90
N MET A 41 -4.11 -8.26 -11.96
CA MET A 41 -3.39 -7.01 -12.24
C MET A 41 -1.99 -7.28 -12.80
N ARG A 42 -1.29 -8.29 -12.27
CA ARG A 42 0.02 -8.71 -12.76
C ARG A 42 -0.07 -9.21 -14.20
N SER A 43 -1.00 -10.11 -14.48
CA SER A 43 -1.23 -10.69 -15.79
C SER A 43 -1.53 -9.60 -16.83
N LYS A 44 -2.48 -8.71 -16.51
CA LYS A 44 -2.83 -7.55 -17.35
C LYS A 44 -1.63 -6.67 -17.67
N CYS A 45 -0.72 -6.47 -16.70
CA CYS A 45 0.49 -5.66 -16.92
C CYS A 45 1.48 -6.35 -17.86
N ILE A 46 1.74 -7.65 -17.67
CA ILE A 46 2.65 -8.44 -18.53
C ILE A 46 2.11 -8.51 -19.96
N ASN A 47 0.80 -8.69 -20.12
CA ASN A 47 0.19 -8.86 -21.44
C ASN A 47 -0.09 -7.52 -22.16
N GLY A 48 0.25 -6.38 -21.54
CA GLY A 48 -0.06 -5.08 -22.10
C GLY A 48 -1.57 -4.76 -22.12
N GLU A 49 -2.39 -5.47 -21.36
CA GLU A 49 -3.84 -5.22 -21.27
C GLU A 49 -4.15 -3.98 -20.42
N ILE A 50 -3.25 -3.62 -19.49
CA ILE A 50 -3.31 -2.38 -18.72
C ILE A 50 -2.01 -1.58 -18.91
N ILE A 51 -2.14 -0.29 -19.19
CA ILE A 51 -0.99 0.61 -19.30
C ILE A 51 -0.70 1.30 -17.95
N CYS A 52 0.53 1.83 -17.79
CA CYS A 52 0.95 2.45 -16.53
C CYS A 52 0.03 3.59 -16.05
N GLY A 53 -0.59 4.35 -16.97
CA GLY A 53 -1.53 5.40 -16.62
C GLY A 53 -2.77 4.85 -15.90
N GLU A 54 -3.45 3.90 -16.53
CA GLU A 54 -4.63 3.19 -15.98
C GLU A 54 -4.31 2.51 -14.65
N CYS A 55 -3.19 1.78 -14.59
CA CYS A 55 -2.72 1.11 -13.39
C CYS A 55 -2.48 2.10 -12.23
N LYS A 56 -1.93 3.29 -12.49
CA LYS A 56 -1.73 4.32 -11.45
C LYS A 56 -3.05 4.96 -11.01
N MET A 57 -4.02 5.13 -11.90
CA MET A 57 -5.32 5.71 -11.55
C MET A 57 -6.06 4.80 -10.56
N ILE A 58 -6.15 3.50 -10.84
CA ILE A 58 -6.76 2.52 -9.93
C ILE A 58 -6.08 2.54 -8.56
N LEU A 59 -4.74 2.60 -8.52
CA LEU A 59 -4.00 2.63 -7.26
C LEU A 59 -4.32 3.92 -6.49
N SER A 60 -4.34 5.05 -7.19
CA SER A 60 -4.58 6.37 -6.61
C SER A 60 -5.96 6.43 -5.96
N GLU A 61 -6.98 5.81 -6.56
CA GLU A 61 -8.31 5.71 -5.95
C GLU A 61 -8.29 4.93 -4.64
N LYS A 62 -7.62 3.77 -4.60
CA LYS A 62 -7.46 2.95 -3.39
C LYS A 62 -6.70 3.73 -2.30
N ILE A 63 -5.59 4.36 -2.65
CA ILE A 63 -4.79 5.19 -1.72
C ILE A 63 -5.63 6.34 -1.16
N ASN A 64 -6.34 7.08 -2.01
CA ASN A 64 -7.14 8.22 -1.58
C ASN A 64 -8.28 7.79 -0.65
N LYS A 65 -8.94 6.65 -0.93
CA LYS A 65 -9.95 6.08 -0.04
C LYS A 65 -9.35 5.69 1.31
N TYR A 66 -8.19 5.03 1.31
CA TYR A 66 -7.48 4.68 2.53
C TYR A 66 -7.09 5.91 3.36
N LEU A 67 -6.48 6.91 2.73
CA LEU A 67 -6.00 8.11 3.42
C LEU A 67 -7.13 8.90 4.06
N ARG A 68 -8.28 9.06 3.39
CA ARG A 68 -9.45 9.71 3.98
C ARG A 68 -9.88 9.01 5.28
N HIS A 69 -10.07 7.69 5.22
CA HIS A 69 -10.46 6.91 6.39
C HIS A 69 -9.41 6.94 7.50
N HIS A 70 -8.13 6.85 7.13
CA HIS A 70 -7.02 6.92 8.08
C HIS A 70 -6.97 8.28 8.78
N GLN A 71 -7.10 9.39 8.04
CA GLN A 71 -7.13 10.74 8.58
C GLN A 71 -8.30 10.95 9.54
N GLU A 72 -9.50 10.49 9.18
CA GLU A 72 -10.66 10.53 10.06
C GLU A 72 -10.44 9.73 11.36
N LYS A 73 -9.87 8.52 11.26
CA LYS A 73 -9.51 7.72 12.44
C LYS A 73 -8.47 8.41 13.31
N ARG A 74 -7.44 8.99 12.69
CA ARG A 74 -6.39 9.75 13.39
C ARG A 74 -6.98 10.94 14.15
N ASP A 75 -7.93 11.66 13.55
CA ASP A 75 -8.57 12.78 14.22
C ASP A 75 -9.43 12.35 15.40
N ARG A 76 -10.18 11.24 15.28
CA ARG A 76 -10.90 10.65 16.42
C ARG A 76 -9.95 10.19 17.52
N ALA A 77 -8.79 9.64 17.17
CA ALA A 77 -7.81 9.13 18.11
C ALA A 77 -7.18 10.22 19.00
N LYS A 78 -7.18 11.50 18.57
CA LYS A 78 -6.70 12.62 19.40
C LYS A 78 -7.37 12.67 20.78
N LYS A 79 -8.67 12.33 20.85
CA LYS A 79 -9.45 12.31 22.09
C LYS A 79 -9.11 11.13 23.02
N LEU A 80 -8.32 10.18 22.55
CA LEU A 80 -7.96 8.97 23.27
C LEU A 80 -6.50 8.98 23.71
N LEU A 81 -5.71 10.00 23.35
CA LEU A 81 -4.27 10.03 23.59
C LEU A 81 -3.91 9.81 25.05
N ASP A 82 -4.65 10.43 25.98
CA ASP A 82 -4.39 10.30 27.41
C ASP A 82 -4.52 8.85 27.92
N LYS A 83 -5.34 8.01 27.26
CA LYS A 83 -5.49 6.60 27.62
C LYS A 83 -4.30 5.73 27.22
N TYR A 84 -3.51 6.19 26.26
CA TYR A 84 -2.39 5.44 25.67
C TYR A 84 -1.04 6.11 25.93
N THR A 85 -1.05 7.29 26.56
CA THR A 85 0.17 8.01 26.94
C THR A 85 0.54 7.61 28.36
N ILE A 86 1.78 7.18 28.55
CA ILE A 86 2.34 6.92 29.88
C ILE A 86 2.69 8.28 30.49
N THR A 87 1.95 8.69 31.52
CA THR A 87 2.14 9.97 32.22
C THR A 87 3.12 9.88 33.39
N GLU A 88 3.47 8.67 33.82
CA GLU A 88 4.34 8.40 34.95
C GLU A 88 5.58 7.62 34.51
N GLN A 89 6.68 7.74 35.25
CA GLN A 89 7.90 7.01 34.91
C GLN A 89 7.68 5.50 35.18
N VAL A 90 7.42 4.74 34.11
CA VAL A 90 7.23 3.29 34.19
C VAL A 90 8.59 2.60 34.12
N ASP A 91 8.93 1.82 35.15
CA ASP A 91 10.10 0.93 35.11
C ASP A 91 9.81 -0.27 34.19
N LEU A 92 10.09 -0.07 32.90
CA LEU A 92 9.94 -1.09 31.87
C LEU A 92 10.87 -2.29 32.09
N LYS A 93 12.05 -2.10 32.71
CA LYS A 93 12.98 -3.19 33.02
C LYS A 93 12.40 -4.10 34.09
N GLY A 94 11.91 -3.52 35.19
CA GLY A 94 11.28 -4.28 36.27
C GLY A 94 10.04 -5.07 35.82
N LEU A 95 9.31 -4.60 34.80
CA LEU A 95 8.17 -5.33 34.22
C LEU A 95 8.56 -6.50 33.32
N ILE A 96 9.68 -6.39 32.59
CA ILE A 96 10.20 -7.46 31.73
C ILE A 96 10.83 -8.55 32.59
N ASP A 97 11.58 -8.18 33.64
CA ASP A 97 12.27 -9.13 34.51
C ASP A 97 11.29 -9.95 35.38
N LYS A 98 10.12 -9.39 35.74
CA LYS A 98 9.04 -10.12 36.45
C LYS A 98 8.29 -11.17 35.60
N ARG A 99 8.52 -11.21 34.29
CA ARG A 99 7.91 -12.20 33.37
C ARG A 99 8.81 -13.41 33.07
N ARG A 100 10.01 -13.45 33.63
CA ARG A 100 10.88 -14.64 33.69
C ARG A 100 10.71 -15.33 35.03
#